data_AF-A0A2G5XJZ1-F1
#
_entry.id   AF-A0A2G5XJZ1-F1
#
_cell.length_a   1.000
_cell.length_b   1.000
_cell.length_c   1.000
_cell.angle_alpha   90.00
_cell.angle_beta   90.00
_cell.angle_gamma   90.00
#
_symmetry.space_group_name_H-M   'P 1'
#
loop_
_entity.id
_entity.type
_entity.pdbx_description
1 polymer ?
#
loop_
_entity_poly.entity_id
_entity_poly.type
_entity_poly.pdbx_seq_one_letter_code
_entity_poly.pdbx_strand_id
1 'polypeptide(L)'
;MAAFDFVLLSRDDYKIIVPYEQIESVKSSGCYAELVPEANLLNIGPRLRRKLTFQFGKVVGSSPELIQLFFKIPLAVYLLLFEEQTIKVRVGRSLIEGVLVDVNKESIVLKLNNEKSIIAIGNIGYIVVDK
;
A
#
# COMPACT_ATOMS: atom_id res chain seq x y z
N MET A 1 -0.25 8.76 1.95
CA MET A 1 -1.55 8.25 1.46
C MET A 1 -1.87 6.96 2.19
N ALA A 2 -3.09 6.79 2.69
CA ALA A 2 -3.53 5.59 3.41
C ALA A 2 -4.08 4.55 2.41
N ALA A 3 -3.36 3.43 2.24
CA ALA A 3 -3.77 2.33 1.38
C ALA A 3 -4.63 1.31 2.15
N PHE A 4 -4.77 0.08 1.65
CA PHE A 4 -5.58 -0.96 2.27
C PHE A 4 -5.00 -1.37 3.63
N ASP A 5 -3.74 -1.81 3.64
CA ASP A 5 -3.02 -2.41 4.76
C ASP A 5 -1.64 -1.77 5.00
N PHE A 6 -1.34 -0.64 4.33
CA PHE A 6 -0.08 0.08 4.48
C PHE A 6 -0.22 1.61 4.36
N VAL A 7 0.75 2.35 4.92
CA VAL A 7 0.94 3.79 4.68
C VAL A 7 2.01 3.98 3.63
N LEU A 8 1.73 4.83 2.64
CA LEU A 8 2.75 5.37 1.73
C LEU A 8 3.18 6.78 2.18
N LEU A 9 4.46 6.94 2.48
CA LEU A 9 5.11 8.22 2.73
C LEU A 9 5.96 8.59 1.52
N SER A 10 5.55 9.63 0.79
CA SER A 10 6.30 10.13 -0.35
C SER A 10 7.29 11.21 0.09
N ARG A 11 8.51 11.13 -0.45
CA ARG A 11 9.51 12.20 -0.47
C ARG A 11 9.84 12.56 -1.92
N ASP A 12 10.66 13.58 -2.11
CA ASP A 12 11.03 14.04 -3.45
C ASP A 12 11.79 12.95 -4.22
N ASP A 13 12.70 12.24 -3.54
CA ASP A 13 13.63 11.28 -4.17
C ASP A 13 13.29 9.81 -3.92
N TYR A 14 12.43 9.51 -2.94
CA TYR A 14 12.11 8.13 -2.56
C TYR A 14 10.72 8.00 -1.94
N LYS A 15 10.24 6.76 -1.85
CA LYS A 15 8.98 6.38 -1.19
C LYS A 15 9.28 5.42 -0.05
N ILE A 16 8.61 5.63 1.09
CA ILE A 16 8.61 4.69 2.21
C ILE A 16 7.23 4.05 2.30
N ILE A 17 7.21 2.73 2.37
CA ILE A 17 6.01 1.91 2.49
C ILE A 17 6.06 1.23 3.86
N VAL A 18 5.03 1.40 4.67
CA VAL A 18 4.99 0.86 6.04
C VAL A 18 3.70 0.05 6.23
N PRO A 19 3.79 -1.27 6.48
CA PRO A 19 2.61 -2.07 6.82
C PRO A 19 1.96 -1.58 8.11
N TYR A 20 0.63 -1.55 8.17
CA TYR A 20 -0.10 -1.06 9.35
C TYR A 20 0.18 -1.86 10.61
N GLU A 21 0.39 -3.17 10.48
CA GLU A 21 0.72 -4.07 11.59
C GLU A 21 1.99 -3.65 12.34
N GLN A 22 2.86 -2.85 11.72
CA GLN A 22 4.11 -2.37 12.30
C GLN A 22 3.98 -0.98 12.94
N ILE A 23 2.82 -0.32 12.83
CA ILE A 23 2.60 1.03 13.33
C ILE A 23 1.99 0.95 14.74
N GLU A 24 2.81 1.19 15.76
CA GLU A 24 2.35 1.22 17.15
C GLU A 24 1.65 2.54 17.52
N SER A 25 2.18 3.67 17.05
CA SER A 25 1.59 4.98 17.30
C SER A 25 1.92 5.98 16.20
N VAL A 26 0.98 6.90 15.96
CA VAL A 26 1.17 8.06 15.09
C VAL A 26 1.04 9.29 15.97
N LYS A 27 2.11 10.08 16.05
CA LYS A 27 2.12 11.35 16.80
C LYS A 27 2.06 12.50 15.81
N SER A 28 1.10 13.39 15.99
CA SER A 28 1.06 14.64 15.25
C SER A 28 2.19 15.55 15.74
N SER A 29 2.91 16.16 14.80
CA SER A 29 3.86 17.23 15.08
C SER A 29 3.55 18.40 14.14
N GLY A 30 3.27 19.58 14.73
CA GLY A 30 2.94 20.81 14.00
C GLY A 30 1.44 21.17 13.95
N CYS A 31 1.15 22.35 13.38
CA CYS A 31 -0.19 22.95 13.24
C CYS A 31 -0.72 22.92 11.79
N TYR A 32 -0.37 21.91 11.00
CA TYR A 32 -1.05 21.70 9.72
C TYR A 32 -2.37 20.99 9.98
N ALA A 33 -3.44 21.77 10.13
CA ALA A 33 -4.79 21.26 10.00
C ALA A 33 -4.91 20.56 8.65
N GLU A 34 -5.26 19.27 8.67
CA GLU A 34 -5.48 18.49 7.47
C GLU A 34 -6.47 19.23 6.56
N LEU A 35 -6.12 19.37 5.27
CA LEU A 35 -7.14 19.48 4.25
C LEU A 35 -8.00 18.22 4.39
N VAL A 36 -9.21 18.38 4.91
CA VAL A 36 -10.21 17.30 4.99
C VAL A 36 -10.24 16.67 3.59
N PRO A 37 -9.91 15.37 3.45
CA PRO A 37 -9.95 14.73 2.15
C PRO A 37 -11.35 14.96 1.57
N GLU A 38 -11.44 15.49 0.35
CA GLU A 38 -12.73 15.57 -0.32
C GLU A 38 -13.36 14.19 -0.28
N ALA A 39 -14.51 14.09 0.38
CA ALA A 39 -15.21 12.81 0.46
C ALA A 39 -15.77 12.54 -0.94
N ASN A 40 -15.05 11.69 -1.68
CA ASN A 40 -15.26 11.31 -3.09
C ASN A 40 -16.71 10.90 -3.44
N LEU A 41 -17.56 10.63 -2.45
CA LEU A 41 -18.93 10.18 -2.64
C LEU A 41 -20.01 11.12 -2.09
N LEU A 42 -19.67 12.33 -1.60
CA LEU A 42 -20.68 13.26 -1.06
C LEU A 42 -21.76 13.64 -2.09
N ASN A 43 -21.37 13.72 -3.37
CA ASN A 43 -22.24 14.18 -4.47
C ASN A 43 -22.64 13.07 -5.46
N ILE A 44 -22.68 11.80 -5.04
CA ILE A 44 -23.14 10.74 -5.95
C ILE A 44 -24.64 10.84 -6.24
N GLY A 45 -25.00 10.59 -7.51
CA GLY A 45 -26.40 10.62 -7.93
C GLY A 45 -27.27 9.61 -7.14
N PRO A 46 -28.56 9.91 -6.91
CA PRO A 46 -29.46 9.07 -6.10
C PRO A 46 -29.54 7.60 -6.55
N ARG A 47 -29.42 7.36 -7.87
CA ARG A 47 -29.41 6.02 -8.47
C ARG A 47 -28.16 5.22 -8.11
N LEU A 48 -26.99 5.84 -8.17
CA LEU A 48 -25.73 5.19 -7.78
C LEU A 48 -25.72 4.94 -6.28
N ARG A 49 -26.16 5.90 -5.47
CA ARG A 49 -26.31 5.72 -4.02
C ARG A 49 -27.18 4.52 -3.68
N ARG A 50 -28.38 4.43 -4.25
CA ARG A 50 -29.29 3.30 -4.04
C ARG A 50 -28.67 1.96 -4.45
N LYS A 51 -27.98 1.92 -5.60
CA LYS A 51 -27.29 0.73 -6.08
C LYS A 51 -26.16 0.31 -5.14
N LEU A 52 -25.35 1.25 -4.66
CA LEU A 52 -24.31 0.96 -3.66
C LEU A 52 -24.91 0.46 -2.34
N THR A 53 -26.03 1.02 -1.89
CA THR A 53 -26.71 0.58 -0.65
C THR A 53 -27.26 -0.84 -0.73
N PHE A 54 -27.93 -1.20 -1.82
CA PHE A 54 -28.67 -2.48 -1.90
C PHE A 54 -27.99 -3.56 -2.75
N GLN A 55 -26.97 -3.21 -3.53
CA GLN A 55 -26.30 -4.11 -4.48
C GLN A 55 -24.78 -3.93 -4.43
N PHE A 56 -24.23 -3.60 -3.25
CA PHE A 56 -22.83 -3.20 -3.07
C PHE A 56 -21.83 -4.09 -3.82
N GLY A 57 -21.81 -5.40 -3.50
CA GLY A 57 -20.83 -6.32 -4.10
C GLY A 57 -20.91 -6.40 -5.62
N LYS A 58 -22.13 -6.41 -6.18
CA LYS A 58 -22.34 -6.41 -7.64
C LYS A 58 -21.85 -5.12 -8.29
N VAL A 59 -22.16 -3.98 -7.67
CA VAL A 59 -21.89 -2.64 -8.25
C VAL A 59 -20.41 -2.30 -8.14
N VAL A 60 -19.83 -2.49 -6.96
CA VAL A 60 -18.40 -2.24 -6.73
C VAL A 60 -17.56 -3.23 -7.53
N GLY A 61 -17.87 -4.53 -7.48
CA GLY A 61 -17.12 -5.56 -8.22
C GLY A 61 -17.16 -5.42 -9.74
N SER A 62 -18.05 -4.56 -10.29
CA SER A 62 -18.17 -4.31 -11.73
C SER A 62 -17.39 -3.08 -12.23
N SER A 63 -16.76 -2.30 -11.34
CA SER A 63 -16.01 -1.09 -11.71
C SER A 63 -14.64 -1.08 -10.99
N PRO A 64 -13.53 -1.08 -11.75
CA PRO A 64 -12.19 -0.96 -11.19
C PRO A 64 -12.01 0.28 -10.30
N GLU A 65 -12.61 1.41 -10.67
CA GLU A 65 -12.55 2.66 -9.93
C GLU A 65 -13.25 2.54 -8.57
N LEU A 66 -14.42 1.90 -8.53
CA LEU A 66 -15.13 1.65 -7.27
C LEU A 66 -14.40 0.62 -6.41
N ILE A 67 -13.79 -0.42 -7.00
CA ILE A 67 -12.97 -1.38 -6.25
C ILE A 67 -11.82 -0.64 -5.57
N GLN A 68 -11.10 0.21 -6.30
CA GLN A 68 -10.00 1.00 -5.75
C GLN A 68 -10.48 1.98 -4.67
N LEU A 69 -11.65 2.58 -4.84
CA LEU A 69 -12.22 3.52 -3.87
C LEU A 69 -12.61 2.85 -2.55
N PHE A 70 -13.24 1.66 -2.62
CA PHE A 70 -13.79 0.98 -1.45
C PHE A 70 -12.83 -0.02 -0.80
N PHE A 71 -12.09 -0.77 -1.60
CA PHE A 71 -11.19 -1.81 -1.11
C PHE A 71 -9.74 -1.36 -1.04
N LYS A 72 -9.36 -0.28 -1.74
CA LYS A 72 -7.97 0.17 -1.87
C LYS A 72 -7.06 -0.94 -2.39
N ILE A 73 -5.77 -0.65 -2.58
CA ILE A 73 -4.80 -1.62 -3.12
C ILE A 73 -4.06 -2.28 -1.94
N PRO A 74 -4.07 -3.62 -1.82
CA PRO A 74 -3.26 -4.34 -0.85
C PRO A 74 -1.76 -4.18 -1.10
N LEU A 75 -0.95 -4.27 -0.06
CA LEU A 75 0.51 -4.13 -0.14
C LEU A 75 1.12 -5.06 -1.19
N ALA A 76 0.76 -6.34 -1.18
CA ALA A 76 1.27 -7.32 -2.14
C ALA A 76 0.97 -6.89 -3.59
N VAL A 77 -0.24 -6.39 -3.87
CA VAL A 77 -0.62 -5.91 -5.20
C VAL A 77 0.13 -4.64 -5.56
N TYR A 78 0.32 -3.73 -4.60
CA TYR A 78 1.07 -2.50 -4.81
C TYR A 78 2.55 -2.75 -5.12
N LEU A 79 3.15 -3.76 -4.49
CA LEU A 79 4.56 -4.11 -4.68
C LEU A 79 4.86 -4.67 -6.08
N LEU A 80 3.86 -5.18 -6.80
CA LEU A 80 4.02 -5.57 -8.21
C LEU A 80 4.46 -4.39 -9.10
N LEU A 81 4.18 -3.14 -8.70
CA LEU A 81 4.66 -1.96 -9.43
C LEU A 81 6.18 -1.78 -9.38
N PHE A 82 6.86 -2.48 -8.48
CA PHE A 82 8.31 -2.40 -8.26
C PHE A 82 9.02 -3.70 -8.62
N GLU A 83 8.35 -4.61 -9.33
CA GLU A 83 8.99 -5.80 -9.86
C GLU A 83 10.16 -5.40 -10.76
N GLU A 84 11.26 -6.14 -10.66
CA GLU A 84 12.55 -5.89 -11.29
C GLU A 84 13.29 -4.61 -10.81
N GLN A 85 12.78 -3.91 -9.79
CA GLN A 85 13.44 -2.73 -9.21
C GLN A 85 14.22 -3.06 -7.94
N THR A 86 15.27 -2.30 -7.68
CA THR A 86 16.02 -2.39 -6.41
C THR A 86 15.23 -1.73 -5.30
N ILE A 87 15.01 -2.46 -4.21
CA ILE A 87 14.33 -1.97 -3.01
C ILE A 87 15.13 -2.29 -1.75
N LYS A 88 14.90 -1.50 -0.70
CA LYS A 88 15.48 -1.73 0.63
C LYS A 88 14.37 -2.13 1.60
N VAL A 89 14.50 -3.30 2.21
CA VAL A 89 13.48 -3.89 3.09
C VAL A 89 14.04 -4.02 4.50
N ARG A 90 13.34 -3.42 5.47
CA ARG A 90 13.67 -3.52 6.89
C ARG A 90 13.03 -4.77 7.47
N VAL A 91 13.82 -5.69 8.01
CA VAL A 91 13.34 -6.91 8.69
C VAL A 91 14.01 -6.99 10.07
N GLY A 92 13.22 -6.97 11.14
CA GLY A 92 13.75 -7.06 12.52
C GLY A 92 14.76 -5.96 12.86
N ARG A 93 16.07 -6.25 12.88
CA ARG A 93 17.19 -5.27 13.04
C ARG A 93 18.05 -5.04 11.79
N SER A 94 17.81 -5.82 10.73
CA SER A 94 18.54 -5.74 9.48
C SER A 94 17.82 -4.88 8.43
N LEU A 95 18.61 -4.26 7.55
CA LEU A 95 18.14 -3.65 6.32
C LEU A 95 18.74 -4.46 5.16
N ILE A 96 17.87 -4.97 4.30
CA ILE A 96 18.24 -5.85 3.19
C ILE A 96 17.98 -5.09 1.90
N GLU A 97 18.98 -4.95 1.05
CA GLU A 97 18.87 -4.31 -0.26
C GLU A 97 19.00 -5.36 -1.37
N GLY A 98 18.07 -5.35 -2.32
CA GLY A 98 18.06 -6.30 -3.43
C GLY A 98 17.00 -5.99 -4.47
N VAL A 99 17.03 -6.73 -5.58
CA VAL A 99 16.05 -6.59 -6.65
C VAL A 99 14.80 -7.38 -6.31
N LEU A 100 13.63 -6.75 -6.34
CA LEU A 100 12.36 -7.44 -6.16
C LEU A 100 12.06 -8.28 -7.41
N VAL A 101 12.06 -9.60 -7.28
CA VAL A 101 11.92 -10.52 -8.44
C VAL A 101 10.65 -11.34 -8.43
N ASP A 102 9.91 -11.36 -7.32
CA ASP A 102 8.61 -12.01 -7.21
C ASP A 102 7.86 -11.45 -5.99
N VAL A 103 6.53 -11.37 -6.11
CA VAL A 103 5.63 -10.95 -5.04
C VAL A 103 4.47 -11.93 -4.96
N ASN A 104 4.39 -12.62 -3.83
CA ASN A 104 3.27 -13.47 -3.49
C ASN A 104 2.37 -12.78 -2.47
N LYS A 105 1.22 -13.39 -2.18
CA LYS A 105 0.24 -12.84 -1.24
C LYS A 105 0.81 -12.60 0.17
N GLU A 106 1.75 -13.43 0.61
CA GLU A 106 2.27 -13.43 1.98
C GLU A 106 3.78 -13.17 2.06
N SER A 107 4.48 -13.09 0.93
CA SER A 107 5.93 -12.95 0.89
C SER A 107 6.41 -12.22 -0.36
N ILE A 108 7.61 -11.66 -0.25
CA ILE A 108 8.36 -11.11 -1.38
C ILE A 108 9.65 -11.90 -1.56
N VAL A 109 10.17 -11.90 -2.78
CA VAL A 109 11.47 -12.49 -3.09
C VAL A 109 12.42 -11.41 -3.56
N LEU A 110 13.52 -11.24 -2.84
CA LEU A 110 14.61 -10.37 -3.23
C LEU A 110 15.75 -11.19 -3.82
N LYS A 111 16.32 -10.72 -4.93
CA LYS A 111 17.57 -11.23 -5.47
C LYS A 111 18.72 -10.36 -4.97
N LEU A 112 19.65 -10.97 -4.24
CA LEU A 112 20.90 -10.35 -3.78
C LEU A 112 22.06 -11.06 -4.49
N ASN A 113 22.75 -10.35 -5.36
CA ASN A 113 23.79 -10.93 -6.22
C ASN A 113 23.24 -12.14 -7.02
N ASN A 114 23.46 -13.37 -6.55
CA ASN A 114 22.94 -14.62 -7.13
C ASN A 114 22.07 -15.45 -6.17
N GLU A 115 21.85 -14.98 -4.95
CA GLU A 115 21.01 -15.66 -3.96
C GLU A 115 19.62 -15.04 -3.92
N LYS A 116 18.61 -15.87 -3.66
CA LYS A 116 17.23 -15.43 -3.45
C LYS A 116 16.92 -15.45 -1.96
N SER A 117 16.43 -14.33 -1.45
CA SER A 117 15.93 -14.21 -0.08
C SER A 117 14.41 -14.08 -0.11
N ILE A 118 13.72 -14.99 0.58
CA ILE A 118 12.26 -14.96 0.72
C ILE A 118 11.94 -14.28 2.05
N ILE A 119 11.17 -13.20 2.00
CA ILE A 119 10.81 -12.41 3.17
C ILE A 119 9.29 -12.43 3.31
N ALA A 120 8.80 -12.93 4.44
CA ALA A 120 7.38 -12.86 4.76
C ALA A 120 6.95 -11.40 4.99
N ILE A 121 5.83 -10.98 4.40
CA ILE A 121 5.31 -9.61 4.49
C ILE A 121 5.07 -9.21 5.95
N GLY A 122 4.58 -10.13 6.78
CA GLY A 122 4.35 -9.89 8.22
C GLY A 122 5.63 -9.56 9.02
N ASN A 123 6.82 -9.89 8.49
CA ASN A 123 8.10 -9.58 9.13
C ASN A 123 8.73 -8.28 8.62
N ILE A 124 8.12 -7.63 7.63
CA ILE A 124 8.62 -6.38 7.05
C ILE A 124 8.24 -5.24 7.96
N GLY A 125 9.22 -4.50 8.46
CA GLY A 125 9.02 -3.24 9.19
C GLY A 125 8.65 -2.08 8.26
N TYR A 126 9.46 -1.86 7.23
CA TYR A 126 9.19 -0.88 6.16
C TYR A 126 9.99 -1.22 4.90
N ILE A 127 9.57 -0.66 3.77
CA ILE A 127 10.24 -0.77 2.47
C ILE A 127 10.57 0.64 1.99
N VAL A 128 11.76 0.81 1.42
CA VAL A 128 12.17 2.04 0.73
C VAL A 128 12.38 1.71 -0.74
N VAL A 129 11.78 2.53 -1.59
CA VAL A 129 11.91 2.45 -3.04
C VAL A 129 12.36 3.82 -3.54
N ASP A 130 13.44 3.86 -4.30
CA ASP A 130 13.90 5.08 -4.97
C ASP A 130 12.94 5.44 -6.11
N LYS A 131 12.83 6.73 -6.45
CA LYS A 131 11.89 7.22 -7.46
C LYS A 131 12.36 7.07 -8.89
#